data_AF-A0A532UYP9-F1
#
_entry.id   AF-A0A532UYP9-F1
#
_cell.length_a   1.000
_cell.length_b   1.000
_cell.length_c   1.000
_cell.angle_alpha   90.00
_cell.angle_beta   90.00
_cell.angle_gamma   90.00
#
_symmetry.space_group_name_H-M   'P 1'
#
loop_
_entity.id
_entity.type
_entity.pdbx_description
1 polymer ?
#
loop_
_entity_poly.entity_id
_entity_poly.type
_entity_poly.pdbx_seq_one_letter_code
_entity_poly.pdbx_strand_id
1 'polypeptide(L)'
;MEHKTISATWKTREALVKQIKEEEKEGWSVAAMGEIFGSDILVMSRGSHRYEHDVVPVMLKTRSKVDEIIQEKSTEGWQICAIGEHFGGVLMVLKRVVGED
;
A
#
# COMPACT_ATOMS: atom_id res chain seq x y z
N MET A 1 -10.30 -16.85 -6.72
CA MET A 1 -9.65 -15.53 -6.57
C MET A 1 -10.74 -14.49 -6.66
N GLU A 2 -10.91 -13.71 -5.60
CA GLU A 2 -11.95 -12.68 -5.48
C GLU A 2 -11.30 -11.30 -5.37
N HIS A 3 -11.94 -10.27 -5.92
CA HIS A 3 -11.49 -8.89 -5.85
C HIS A 3 -12.62 -7.97 -5.40
N LYS A 4 -12.30 -6.96 -4.58
CA LYS A 4 -13.20 -5.85 -4.27
C LYS A 4 -12.42 -4.53 -4.25
N THR A 5 -13.11 -3.43 -4.53
CA THR A 5 -12.57 -2.08 -4.37
C THR A 5 -13.20 -1.41 -3.17
N ILE A 6 -12.40 -0.72 -2.37
CA ILE A 6 -12.90 0.10 -1.25
C ILE A 6 -12.30 1.49 -1.35
N SER A 7 -13.07 2.51 -0.99
CA SER A 7 -12.56 3.88 -0.89
C SER A 7 -11.54 3.96 0.23
N ALA A 8 -10.35 4.45 -0.08
CA ALA A 8 -9.30 4.74 0.87
C ALA A 8 -9.43 6.18 1.37
N THR A 9 -9.17 6.42 2.65
CA THR A 9 -9.01 7.78 3.16
C THR A 9 -7.71 7.83 3.95
N TRP A 10 -6.67 8.42 3.37
CA TRP A 10 -5.32 8.31 3.91
C TRP A 10 -4.63 9.66 4.18
N LYS A 11 -5.39 10.65 4.67
CA LYS A 11 -4.83 11.96 5.08
C LYS A 11 -3.62 11.86 6.03
N THR A 12 -3.47 10.73 6.74
CA THR A 12 -2.29 10.38 7.53
C THR A 12 -1.89 8.92 7.34
N ARG A 13 -0.62 8.60 7.66
CA ARG A 13 -0.11 7.23 7.67
C ARG A 13 -0.92 6.34 8.61
N GLU A 14 -1.22 6.83 9.81
CA GLU A 14 -1.92 6.09 10.86
C GLU A 14 -3.33 5.71 10.41
N ALA A 15 -4.02 6.61 9.71
CA ALA A 15 -5.35 6.35 9.15
C ALA A 15 -5.29 5.25 8.09
N LEU A 16 -4.33 5.30 7.17
CA LEU A 16 -4.16 4.28 6.14
C LEU A 16 -3.79 2.92 6.73
N VAL A 17 -2.82 2.87 7.64
CA VAL A 17 -2.41 1.62 8.32
C VAL A 17 -3.58 1.01 9.07
N LYS A 18 -4.39 1.84 9.75
CA LYS A 18 -5.59 1.38 10.45
C LYS A 18 -6.60 0.80 9.45
N GLN A 19 -6.87 1.50 8.36
CA GLN A 19 -7.83 1.04 7.35
C GLN A 19 -7.39 -0.28 6.70
N ILE A 20 -6.11 -0.40 6.32
CA ILE A 20 -5.57 -1.65 5.77
C ILE A 20 -5.82 -2.78 6.77
N LYS A 21 -5.38 -2.64 8.03
CA LYS A 21 -5.57 -3.68 9.05
C LYS A 21 -7.04 -4.05 9.29
N GLU A 22 -7.95 -3.10 9.18
CA GLU A 22 -9.39 -3.35 9.35
C GLU A 22 -9.98 -4.16 8.19
N GLU A 23 -9.45 -3.97 6.99
CA GLU A 23 -9.95 -4.54 5.73
C GLU A 23 -9.27 -5.85 5.35
N GLU A 24 -8.07 -6.13 5.88
CA GLU A 24 -7.34 -7.39 5.71
C GLU A 24 -7.87 -8.56 6.55
N LYS A 25 -9.08 -8.42 7.09
CA LYS A 25 -9.76 -9.50 7.80
C LYS A 25 -10.24 -10.56 6.80
N GLU A 26 -10.52 -11.76 7.31
CA GLU A 26 -11.17 -12.84 6.53
C GLU A 26 -10.40 -13.25 5.25
N GLY A 27 -9.07 -13.13 5.28
CA GLY A 27 -8.19 -13.52 4.17
C GLY A 27 -8.10 -12.51 3.04
N TRP A 28 -8.68 -11.32 3.19
CA TRP A 28 -8.45 -10.21 2.28
C TRP A 28 -7.06 -9.62 2.49
N SER A 29 -6.47 -9.09 1.41
CA SER A 29 -5.22 -8.33 1.46
C SER A 29 -5.22 -7.27 0.38
N VAL A 30 -4.49 -6.16 0.58
CA VAL A 30 -4.41 -5.10 -0.43
C VAL A 30 -3.52 -5.55 -1.60
N ALA A 31 -4.10 -5.71 -2.79
CA ALA A 31 -3.35 -6.06 -3.99
C ALA A 31 -2.71 -4.83 -4.66
N ALA A 32 -3.41 -3.70 -4.65
CA ALA A 32 -2.97 -2.45 -5.24
C ALA A 32 -3.71 -1.28 -4.60
N MET A 33 -3.20 -0.07 -4.83
CA MET A 33 -3.90 1.17 -4.49
C MET A 33 -3.75 2.13 -5.66
N GLY A 34 -4.77 2.94 -5.92
CA GLY A 34 -4.74 3.93 -7.00
C GLY A 34 -5.86 4.93 -6.89
N GLU A 35 -5.81 5.98 -7.70
CA GLU A 35 -6.83 7.02 -7.74
C GLU A 35 -7.82 6.75 -8.88
N ILE A 36 -9.11 6.81 -8.59
CA ILE A 36 -10.20 6.75 -9.57
C ILE A 36 -11.13 7.94 -9.33
N PHE A 37 -11.22 8.84 -10.31
CA PHE A 37 -12.07 10.05 -10.27
C PHE A 37 -11.89 10.91 -9.02
N GLY A 38 -10.65 11.16 -8.57
CA GLY A 38 -10.38 11.96 -7.38
C GLY A 38 -10.60 11.24 -6.06
N SER A 39 -10.90 9.93 -6.10
CA SER A 39 -11.01 9.09 -4.91
C SER A 39 -9.89 8.07 -4.90
N ASP A 40 -9.18 7.99 -3.79
CA ASP A 40 -8.24 6.91 -3.55
C ASP A 40 -8.98 5.59 -3.33
N ILE A 41 -8.54 4.54 -4.00
CA ILE A 41 -9.16 3.21 -3.98
C ILE A 41 -8.11 2.18 -3.56
N LEU A 42 -8.44 1.34 -2.58
CA LEU A 42 -7.72 0.09 -2.33
C LEU A 42 -8.37 -1.02 -3.15
N VAL A 43 -7.54 -1.73 -3.92
CA VAL A 43 -7.93 -2.97 -4.58
C VAL A 43 -7.57 -4.11 -3.65
N MET A 44 -8.58 -4.79 -3.14
CA MET A 44 -8.43 -5.93 -2.25
C MET A 44 -8.50 -7.22 -3.06
N SER A 45 -7.70 -8.22 -2.67
CA SER A 45 -7.75 -9.58 -3.20
C SER A 45 -7.87 -10.60 -2.09
N ARG A 46 -8.62 -11.68 -2.34
CA ARG A 46 -8.69 -12.87 -1.48
C ARG A 46 -8.48 -14.13 -2.33
N GLY A 47 -7.60 -15.03 -1.88
CA GLY A 47 -7.30 -16.28 -2.58
C GLY A 47 -5.82 -16.67 -2.49
N SER A 48 -5.24 -16.99 -3.64
CA SER A 48 -3.96 -17.74 -3.77
C SER A 48 -2.72 -17.08 -3.17
N HIS A 49 -2.78 -15.80 -2.82
CA HIS A 49 -1.68 -15.12 -2.17
C HIS A 49 -2.22 -14.25 -1.05
N ARG A 50 -1.52 -14.26 0.08
CA ARG A 50 -1.68 -13.27 1.14
C ARG A 50 -0.55 -12.27 1.03
N TYR A 51 -0.90 -11.00 1.08
CA TYR A 51 0.10 -9.93 1.13
C TYR A 51 0.26 -9.38 2.55
N GLU A 52 1.47 -8.96 2.87
CA GLU A 52 1.77 -8.08 4.00
C GLU A 52 2.04 -6.68 3.43
N HIS A 53 1.68 -5.63 4.18
CA HIS A 53 1.88 -4.24 3.76
C HIS A 53 2.73 -3.44 4.73
N ASP A 54 3.52 -2.54 4.15
CA ASP A 54 4.21 -1.48 4.87
C ASP A 54 3.83 -0.13 4.26
N VAL A 55 3.61 0.86 5.12
CA VAL A 55 3.26 2.23 4.73
C VAL A 55 4.38 3.14 5.18
N VAL A 56 5.15 3.62 4.20
CA VAL A 56 6.38 4.38 4.41
C VAL A 56 6.13 5.87 4.09
N PRO A 57 6.29 6.76 5.08
CA PRO A 57 6.29 8.19 4.82
C PRO A 57 7.66 8.60 4.25
N VAL A 58 7.65 9.22 3.08
CA VAL A 58 8.82 9.84 2.47
C VAL A 58 8.75 11.34 2.74
N MET A 59 9.52 11.75 3.75
CA MET A 59 9.68 13.15 4.12
C MET A 59 10.56 13.86 3.10
N LEU A 60 10.20 15.10 2.75
CA LEU A 60 10.83 15.88 1.67
C LEU A 60 10.61 15.20 0.32
N LYS A 61 9.71 15.75 -0.51
CA LYS A 61 9.27 15.23 -1.82
C LYS A 61 10.40 15.19 -2.88
N THR A 62 11.50 14.52 -2.59
CA THR A 62 12.67 14.38 -3.46
C THR A 62 12.64 13.01 -4.10
N ARG A 63 12.72 12.99 -5.43
CA ARG A 63 12.74 11.75 -6.21
C ARG A 63 13.87 10.81 -5.76
N SER A 64 15.04 11.35 -5.43
CA SER A 64 16.18 10.57 -4.96
C SER A 64 15.89 9.79 -3.68
N LYS A 65 15.13 10.36 -2.73
CA LYS A 65 14.78 9.65 -1.49
C LYS A 65 13.77 8.54 -1.75
N VAL A 66 12.83 8.75 -2.67
CA VAL A 66 11.90 7.72 -3.12
C VAL A 66 12.69 6.56 -3.76
N ASP A 67 13.58 6.87 -4.70
CA ASP A 67 14.39 5.85 -5.40
C ASP A 67 15.25 5.02 -4.43
N GLU A 68 15.86 5.65 -3.43
CA GLU A 68 16.64 4.98 -2.37
C GLU A 68 15.79 3.96 -1.59
N ILE A 69 14.59 4.34 -1.15
CA ILE A 69 13.70 3.46 -0.40
C ILE A 69 13.19 2.33 -1.29
N ILE A 70 12.88 2.61 -2.56
CA ILE A 70 12.47 1.59 -3.52
C ILE A 70 13.56 0.54 -3.66
N GLN A 71 14.80 0.97 -3.83
CA GLN A 71 15.93 0.06 -4.01
C GLN A 71 16.14 -0.80 -2.76
N GLU A 72 16.14 -0.21 -1.56
CA GLU A 72 16.26 -0.92 -0.29
C GLU A 72 15.15 -1.96 -0.12
N LYS A 73 13.89 -1.54 -0.21
CA LYS A 73 12.73 -2.39 0.03
C LYS A 73 12.57 -3.50 -1.03
N SER A 74 12.95 -3.23 -2.28
CA SER A 74 12.89 -4.25 -3.34
C SER A 74 13.83 -5.42 -3.06
N THR A 75 14.99 -5.18 -2.42
CA THR A 75 15.92 -6.26 -2.06
C THR A 75 15.39 -7.19 -0.96
N GLU A 76 14.42 -6.72 -0.18
CA GLU A 76 13.71 -7.50 0.85
C GLU A 76 12.44 -8.19 0.31
N GLY A 77 12.19 -8.11 -1.01
CA GLY A 77 11.01 -8.71 -1.65
C GLY A 77 9.75 -7.84 -1.60
N TRP A 78 9.84 -6.57 -1.20
CA TRP A 78 8.71 -5.65 -1.28
C TRP A 78 8.50 -5.13 -2.70
N GLN A 79 7.23 -4.92 -3.05
CA GLN A 79 6.77 -4.33 -4.29
C GLN A 79 5.94 -3.08 -3.98
N ILE A 80 6.05 -2.07 -4.83
CA ILE A 80 5.28 -0.84 -4.66
C ILE A 80 3.85 -1.06 -5.15
N CYS A 81 2.87 -0.76 -4.30
CA CYS A 81 1.45 -0.75 -4.63
C CYS A 81 0.95 0.62 -5.05
N ALA A 82 1.46 1.67 -4.41
CA ALA A 82 1.06 3.04 -4.65
C ALA A 82 2.06 4.04 -4.06
N ILE A 83 2.07 5.23 -4.65
CA ILE A 83 2.80 6.40 -4.20
C ILE A 83 1.84 7.58 -4.35
N GLY A 84 1.62 8.35 -3.29
CA GLY A 84 0.72 9.51 -3.33
C GLY A 84 1.14 10.62 -2.36
N GLU A 85 0.65 11.83 -2.59
CA GLU A 85 0.93 12.97 -1.73
C GLU A 85 0.19 12.94 -0.38
N HIS A 86 0.88 13.25 0.71
CA HIS A 86 0.23 13.55 2.00
C HIS A 86 0.73 14.88 2.57
N PHE A 87 0.17 15.28 3.72
CA PHE A 87 0.59 16.50 4.41
C PHE A 87 2.10 16.49 4.72
N GLY A 88 2.86 17.28 3.95
CA GLY A 88 4.30 17.46 4.12
C GLY A 88 5.21 16.47 3.38
N GLY A 89 4.68 15.55 2.56
CA GLY A 89 5.50 14.52 1.92
C GLY A 89 4.75 13.62 0.94
N VAL A 90 5.26 12.39 0.80
CA VAL A 90 4.68 11.32 -0.03
C VAL A 90 4.49 10.07 0.84
N LEU A 91 3.36 9.38 0.73
CA LEU A 91 3.16 8.07 1.32
C LEU A 91 3.35 7.02 0.23
N MET A 92 4.21 6.05 0.52
CA MET A 92 4.41 4.87 -0.30
C MET A 92 3.80 3.66 0.39
N VAL A 93 2.99 2.91 -0.34
CA VAL A 93 2.43 1.64 0.12
C VAL A 93 3.20 0.52 -0.57
N LEU A 94 3.78 -0.35 0.23
CA LEU A 94 4.52 -1.52 -0.19
C LEU A 94 3.71 -2.78 0.13
N LYS A 95 3.87 -3.82 -0.68
CA LYS A 95 3.39 -5.17 -0.36
C LYS A 95 4.47 -6.22 -0.57
N ARG A 96 4.37 -7.35 0.11
CA ARG A 96 5.11 -8.58 -0.22
C ARG A 96 4.24 -9.80 0.02
N VAL A 97 4.54 -10.92 -0.64
CA VAL A 97 3.81 -12.18 -0.44
C VAL A 97 4.24 -12.80 0.90
N VAL A 98 3.27 -13.20 1.71
CA VAL A 98 3.46 -13.91 2.99
C VAL A 98 2.65 -15.20 2.97
N GLY A 99 3.20 -16.22 2.31
CA GLY A 99 2.58 -17.52 2.15
C GLY A 99 2.41 -17.88 0.69
N GLU A 100 3.12 -18.92 0.27
CA GLU A 100 2.77 -19.78 -0.85
C GLU A 100 2.04 -20.97 -0.23
N ASP A 101 0.88 -21.37 -0.76
CA ASP A 101 0.35 -22.71 -0.50
C ASP A 101 1.28 -23.76 -1.12
#